data_AF-A0A318NES5-F1
#
_entry.id   AF-A0A318NES5-F1
#
_cell.length_a   1.000
_cell.length_b   1.000
_cell.length_c   1.000
_cell.angle_alpha   90.00
_cell.angle_beta   90.00
_cell.angle_gamma   90.00
#
_symmetry.space_group_name_H-M   'P 1'
#
loop_
_entity.id
_entity.type
_entity.pdbx_description
1 polymer ?
#
loop_
_entity_poly.entity_id
_entity_poly.type
_entity_poly.pdbx_seq_one_letter_code
_entity_poly.pdbx_strand_id
1 'polypeptide(L)'
;MEAVGQALRECDPLIRAQRDESAWLLLNTVHLRRPDLEVAVCGERCDLGLYLDVTDGAGRSGHWFVDGLLGRAGDDPERAADLAIADVTSMRAT
;
A
#
# COMPACT_ATOMS: atom_id res chain seq x y z
N MET A 1 10.57 1.39 -28.52
CA MET A 1 10.54 2.77 -27.95
C MET A 1 9.63 2.87 -26.73
N GLU A 2 8.55 2.09 -26.65
CA GLU A 2 7.58 2.14 -25.54
C GLU A 2 8.18 1.79 -24.16
N ALA A 3 9.03 0.76 -24.10
CA ALA A 3 9.68 0.32 -22.85
C ALA A 3 10.61 1.39 -22.23
N VAL A 4 11.31 2.18 -23.05
CA VAL A 4 12.18 3.27 -22.57
C VAL A 4 11.33 4.41 -22.01
N GLY A 5 10.24 4.78 -22.70
CA GLY A 5 9.32 5.80 -22.22
C GLY A 5 8.57 5.40 -20.93
N GLN A 6 8.33 4.10 -20.73
CA GLN A 6 7.80 3.60 -19.46
C GLN A 6 8.85 3.66 -18.35
N ALA A 7 10.07 3.17 -18.60
CA ALA A 7 11.16 3.25 -17.63
C ALA A 7 11.47 4.70 -17.21
N LEU A 8 11.46 5.67 -18.13
CA LEU A 8 11.69 7.07 -17.81
C LEU A 8 10.57 7.69 -16.98
N ARG A 9 9.30 7.31 -17.20
CA ARG A 9 8.17 7.75 -16.36
C ARG A 9 8.27 7.19 -14.94
N GLU A 10 8.71 5.95 -14.82
CA GLU A 10 8.96 5.31 -13.52
C GLU A 10 10.13 5.95 -12.76
N CYS A 11 11.08 6.54 -13.49
CA CYS A 11 12.17 7.33 -12.93
C CYS A 11 11.85 8.83 -12.77
N ASP A 12 10.64 9.28 -13.12
CA ASP A 12 10.24 10.67 -12.93
C ASP A 12 10.16 10.97 -11.43
N PRO A 13 10.96 11.91 -10.90
CA PRO A 13 10.99 12.19 -9.48
C PRO A 13 9.67 12.74 -8.94
N LEU A 14 8.87 13.43 -9.77
CA LEU A 14 7.58 13.94 -9.36
C LEU A 14 6.55 12.81 -9.21
N ILE A 15 6.50 11.91 -10.20
CA ILE A 15 5.63 10.73 -10.14
C ILE A 15 6.03 9.85 -8.95
N ARG A 16 7.33 9.68 -8.71
CA ARG A 16 7.83 8.95 -7.54
C ARG A 16 7.41 9.60 -6.23
N ALA A 17 7.56 10.92 -6.09
CA ALA A 17 7.15 11.63 -4.89
C ALA A 17 5.64 11.50 -4.60
N GLN A 18 4.80 11.53 -5.65
CA GLN A 18 3.34 11.35 -5.50
C GLN A 18 2.98 9.94 -5.01
N ARG A 19 3.68 8.91 -5.49
CA ARG A 19 3.52 7.54 -5.01
C ARG A 19 3.96 7.41 -3.55
N ASP A 20 5.10 7.99 -3.19
CA ASP A 20 5.62 7.98 -1.82
C ASP A 20 4.64 8.68 -0.85
N GLU A 21 4.07 9.82 -1.26
CA GLU A 21 3.04 10.53 -0.49
C GLU A 21 1.77 9.70 -0.32
N SER A 22 1.29 9.06 -1.39
CA SER A 22 0.09 8.21 -1.33
C SER A 22 0.30 6.98 -0.44
N ALA A 23 1.47 6.34 -0.52
CA ALA A 23 1.85 5.22 0.33
C ALA A 23 1.95 5.65 1.81
N TRP A 24 2.49 6.84 2.07
CA TRP A 24 2.56 7.41 3.40
C TRP A 24 1.17 7.68 3.99
N LEU A 25 0.28 8.30 3.22
CA LEU A 25 -1.10 8.57 3.64
C LEU A 25 -1.85 7.27 3.95
N LEU A 26 -1.69 6.25 3.11
CA LEU A 26 -2.27 4.92 3.32
C LEU A 26 -1.76 4.29 4.62
N LEU A 27 -0.43 4.20 4.81
CA LEU A 27 0.18 3.67 6.03
C LEU A 27 -0.33 4.40 7.28
N ASN A 28 -0.31 5.73 7.24
CA ASN A 28 -0.71 6.54 8.38
C ASN A 28 -2.20 6.37 8.69
N THR A 29 -3.04 6.25 7.67
CA THR A 29 -4.48 6.01 7.85
C THR A 29 -4.74 4.65 8.49
N VAL A 30 -4.04 3.60 8.05
CA VAL A 30 -4.14 2.27 8.68
C VAL A 30 -3.73 2.35 10.16
N HIS A 31 -2.56 2.96 10.44
CA HIS A 31 -2.05 3.10 11.79
C HIS A 31 -3.00 3.87 12.72
N LEU A 32 -3.58 4.98 12.23
CA LEU A 32 -4.51 5.80 13.02
C LEU A 32 -5.84 5.09 13.28
N ARG A 33 -6.37 4.35 12.31
CA ARG A 33 -7.66 3.65 12.44
C ARG A 33 -7.54 2.36 13.26
N ARG A 34 -6.40 1.67 13.16
CA ARG A 34 -6.13 0.40 13.84
C ARG A 34 -4.72 0.38 14.44
N PRO A 35 -4.51 1.08 15.58
CA PRO A 35 -3.21 1.12 16.25
C PRO A 35 -2.74 -0.23 16.78
N ASP A 36 -3.65 -1.22 16.85
CA ASP A 36 -3.36 -2.60 17.24
C ASP A 36 -2.73 -3.43 16.11
N LEU A 37 -2.79 -2.96 14.86
CA LEU A 37 -2.13 -3.61 13.73
C LEU A 37 -0.70 -3.08 13.58
N GLU A 38 0.22 -3.98 13.27
CA GLU A 38 1.54 -3.60 12.82
C GLU A 38 1.47 -3.32 11.31
N VAL A 39 1.92 -2.14 10.90
CA VAL A 39 1.89 -1.70 9.51
C VAL A 39 3.24 -1.17 9.08
N ALA A 40 3.67 -1.55 7.87
CA ALA A 40 4.90 -1.09 7.25
C ALA A 40 4.70 -0.83 5.76
N VAL A 41 5.50 0.10 5.22
CA VAL A 41 5.67 0.26 3.77
C VAL A 41 7.10 -0.13 3.44
N CYS A 42 7.24 -1.01 2.45
CA CYS A 42 8.52 -1.53 2.00
C CYS A 42 8.63 -1.43 0.47
N GLY A 43 9.85 -1.46 -0.04
CA GLY A 43 10.13 -1.48 -1.47
C GLY A 43 11.36 -2.35 -1.73
N GLU A 44 11.27 -3.21 -2.73
CA GLU A 44 12.41 -4.03 -3.14
C GLU A 44 13.41 -3.19 -3.93
N ARG A 45 14.71 -3.45 -3.73
CA ARG A 45 15.78 -2.65 -4.35
C ARG A 45 15.71 -2.64 -5.88
N CYS A 46 15.15 -3.69 -6.47
CA CYS A 46 15.06 -3.88 -7.91
C CYS A 46 13.64 -3.67 -8.48
N ASP A 47 12.65 -3.38 -7.64
CA ASP A 47 11.28 -3.11 -8.09
C ASP A 47 10.97 -1.62 -8.02
N LEU A 48 10.08 -1.18 -8.90
CA LEU A 48 9.67 0.22 -9.03
C LEU A 48 8.52 0.59 -8.07
N GLY A 49 7.99 -0.41 -7.35
CA GLY A 49 6.80 -0.30 -6.53
C GLY A 49 7.04 -0.27 -5.03
N LEU A 50 6.05 0.25 -4.31
CA LEU A 50 5.95 0.11 -2.86
C LEU A 50 4.90 -0.93 -2.52
N TYR A 51 5.12 -1.61 -1.41
CA TYR A 51 4.20 -2.58 -0.83
C TYR A 51 3.80 -2.15 0.56
N LEU A 52 2.54 -2.41 0.90
CA LEU A 52 2.00 -2.27 2.24
C LEU A 52 1.94 -3.65 2.89
N ASP A 53 2.59 -3.79 4.04
CA ASP A 53 2.48 -4.95 4.92
C ASP A 53 1.61 -4.58 6.12
N VAL A 54 0.61 -5.41 6.41
CA VAL A 54 -0.23 -5.27 7.62
C VAL A 54 -0.35 -6.62 8.30
N THR A 55 -0.12 -6.67 9.60
CA THR A 55 -0.29 -7.89 10.42
C THR A 55 -0.99 -7.58 11.73
N ASP A 56 -1.77 -8.54 12.23
CA ASP A 56 -2.45 -8.44 13.54
C ASP A 56 -1.62 -9.00 14.70
N GLY A 57 -0.38 -9.42 14.45
CA GLY A 57 0.52 -10.03 15.44
C GLY A 57 0.09 -11.42 15.93
N ALA A 58 -1.09 -11.90 15.52
CA ALA A 58 -1.68 -13.18 15.90
C ALA A 58 -1.68 -14.21 14.74
N GLY A 59 -1.00 -13.88 13.64
CA GLY A 59 -0.79 -14.76 12.49
C GLY A 59 -1.65 -14.43 11.27
N ARG A 60 -2.45 -13.36 11.30
CA ARG A 60 -3.08 -12.82 10.09
C ARG A 60 -2.25 -11.68 9.55
N SER A 61 -1.95 -11.75 8.27
CA SER A 61 -1.24 -10.70 7.57
C SER A 61 -1.78 -10.54 6.15
N GLY A 62 -1.52 -9.39 5.57
CA GLY A 62 -1.68 -9.15 4.15
C GLY A 62 -0.55 -8.28 3.61
N HIS A 63 -0.34 -8.43 2.31
CA HIS A 63 0.72 -7.80 1.55
C HIS A 63 0.12 -7.29 0.23
N TRP A 64 0.21 -5.99 -0.01
CA TRP A 64 -0.38 -5.38 -1.22
C TRP A 64 0.62 -4.49 -1.93
N PHE A 65 0.68 -4.62 -3.25
CA PHE A 65 1.25 -3.57 -4.09
C PHE A 65 0.40 -2.30 -3.97
N VAL A 66 1.02 -1.18 -3.55
CA VAL A 66 0.33 0.06 -3.17
C VAL A 66 -0.51 0.62 -4.33
N ASP A 67 0.07 0.76 -5.53
CA ASP A 67 -0.67 1.30 -6.68
C ASP A 67 -1.85 0.39 -7.06
N GLY A 68 -1.70 -0.93 -6.90
CA GLY A 68 -2.78 -1.88 -7.13
C GLY A 68 -3.92 -1.76 -6.12
N LEU A 69 -3.59 -1.52 -4.85
CA LEU A 69 -4.57 -1.30 -3.78
C LEU A 69 -5.29 0.05 -3.95
N LEU A 70 -4.55 1.11 -4.28
CA LEU A 70 -5.11 2.43 -4.59
C LEU A 70 -6.03 2.36 -5.80
N GLY A 71 -5.64 1.69 -6.88
CA GLY A 71 -6.49 1.52 -8.06
C GLY A 71 -7.81 0.80 -7.75
N ARG A 72 -7.78 -0.21 -6.86
CA ARG A 72 -9.01 -0.87 -6.37
C ARG A 72 -9.89 0.06 -5.52
N ALA A 73 -9.27 1.03 -4.83
CA ALA A 73 -9.93 2.03 -4.01
C ALA A 73 -10.41 3.27 -4.78
N GLY A 74 -10.10 3.37 -6.08
CA GLY A 74 -10.37 4.55 -6.89
C GLY A 74 -9.41 5.71 -6.59
N ASP A 75 -8.13 5.38 -6.40
CA ASP A 75 -7.02 6.28 -6.10
C ASP A 75 -7.20 7.09 -4.79
N ASP A 76 -7.95 6.52 -3.85
CA ASP A 76 -8.24 7.10 -2.54
C ASP A 76 -7.50 6.31 -1.43
N PRO A 77 -6.47 6.91 -0.78
CA PRO A 77 -5.71 6.27 0.30
C PRO A 77 -6.56 5.88 1.51
N GLU A 78 -7.62 6.64 1.81
CA GLU A 78 -8.50 6.34 2.94
C GLU A 78 -9.35 5.10 2.67
N ARG A 79 -9.89 4.98 1.46
CA ARG A 79 -10.63 3.77 1.05
C ARG A 79 -9.71 2.57 0.89
N ALA A 80 -8.48 2.77 0.43
CA ALA A 80 -7.46 1.73 0.35
C ALA A 80 -7.11 1.18 1.75
N ALA A 81 -7.03 2.05 2.76
CA ALA A 81 -6.82 1.64 4.15
C ALA A 81 -7.97 0.77 4.67
N ASP A 82 -9.22 1.13 4.37
CA ASP A 82 -10.39 0.32 4.76
C ASP A 82 -10.37 -1.06 4.13
N LEU A 83 -9.97 -1.16 2.85
CA LEU A 83 -9.80 -2.45 2.17
C LEU A 83 -8.73 -3.31 2.85
N ALA A 84 -7.56 -2.76 3.12
CA ALA A 84 -6.47 -3.50 3.77
C ALA A 84 -6.87 -3.96 5.19
N ILE A 85 -7.48 -3.08 5.98
CA ILE A 85 -7.97 -3.42 7.33
C ILE A 85 -9.02 -4.53 7.25
N ALA A 86 -9.99 -4.41 6.34
CA ALA A 86 -11.02 -5.42 6.17
C ALA A 86 -10.42 -6.78 5.81
N ASP A 87 -9.47 -6.82 4.88
CA ASP A 87 -8.83 -8.06 4.43
C ASP A 87 -8.09 -8.79 5.58
N VAL A 88 -7.38 -8.07 6.47
CA VAL A 88 -6.68 -8.68 7.62
C VAL A 88 -7.65 -9.08 8.75
N THR A 89 -8.76 -8.36 8.89
CA THR A 89 -9.64 -8.48 10.06
C THR A 89 -10.91 -9.28 9.80
N SER A 90 -11.24 -9.52 8.54
CA SER A 90 -12.38 -10.31 8.10
C SER A 90 -12.16 -11.81 8.37
N MET A 91 -12.60 -12.19 9.58
CA MET A 91 -13.31 -13.42 9.97
C MET A 91 -12.70 -14.11 11.20
N ARG A 92 -13.18 -13.68 12.39
CA ARG A 92 -13.53 -14.61 13.49
C ARG A 92 -14.95 -15.08 13.20
N ALA A 93 -15.12 -16.19 12.49
CA ALA A 93 -16.33 -16.99 12.61
C ALA A 93 -15.96 -18.17 13.51
N THR A 94 -16.82 -18.37 14.49
CA THR A 94 -16.71 -19.22 15.68
C THR A 94 -16.42 -20.68 15.36
#